data_AF-A0A2E4KJK8-F1
#
_entry.id   AF-A0A2E4KJK8-F1
#
_cell.length_a   1.000
_cell.length_b   1.000
_cell.length_c   1.000
_cell.angle_alpha   90.00
_cell.angle_beta   90.00
_cell.angle_gamma   90.00
#
_symmetry.space_group_name_H-M   'P 1'
#
loop_
_entity.id
_entity.type
_entity.pdbx_description
1 polymer ?
#
loop_
_entity_poly.entity_id
_entity_poly.type
_entity_poly.pdbx_seq_one_letter_code
_entity_poly.pdbx_strand_id
1 'polypeptide(L)'
;MAQNSMVALECPLCAEEVQLDDGATGLFLCPHCDGEFEWGPQRDAFGKTIGSFFGFFFITTLVFFCISFGMFFFDGYQLDEALGWTFFLAIIAAPVWIPTAFVPFFIHRGYLFIQRLRENS
;
A
#
# COMPACT_ATOMS: atom_id res chain seq x y z
N MET A 1 -22.40 -26.31 -1.19
CA MET A 1 -22.01 -26.49 -2.60
C MET A 1 -20.70 -25.75 -2.78
N ALA A 2 -19.56 -26.38 -2.42
CA ALA A 2 -18.25 -25.80 -2.68
C ALA A 2 -17.91 -26.14 -4.13
N GLN A 3 -17.98 -25.16 -5.03
CA GLN A 3 -17.42 -25.33 -6.37
C GLN A 3 -15.90 -25.35 -6.20
N ASN A 4 -15.30 -26.54 -6.28
CA ASN A 4 -13.87 -26.69 -6.54
C ASN A 4 -13.71 -26.50 -8.06
N SER A 5 -13.71 -25.25 -8.51
CA SER A 5 -13.38 -24.95 -9.90
C SER A 5 -11.87 -25.07 -10.05
N MET A 6 -11.43 -26.13 -10.73
CA MET A 6 -10.07 -26.24 -11.21
C MET A 6 -9.89 -25.24 -12.35
N VAL A 7 -8.85 -24.42 -12.30
CA VAL A 7 -8.48 -23.51 -13.38
C VAL A 7 -7.23 -24.07 -14.07
N ALA A 8 -7.36 -24.31 -15.36
CA ALA A 8 -6.22 -24.64 -16.22
C ALA A 8 -5.54 -23.32 -16.61
N LEU A 9 -4.28 -23.17 -16.23
CA LEU A 9 -3.48 -21.98 -16.51
C LEU A 9 -2.15 -22.38 -17.13
N GLU A 10 -1.67 -21.61 -18.10
CA GLU A 10 -0.38 -21.85 -18.73
C GLU A 10 0.76 -21.45 -17.79
N CYS A 11 1.74 -22.33 -17.60
CA CYS A 11 2.94 -22.02 -16.84
C CYS A 11 3.78 -20.96 -17.57
N PRO A 12 4.19 -19.86 -16.93
CA PRO A 12 4.98 -18.81 -17.59
C PRO A 12 6.41 -19.24 -17.96
N LEU A 13 6.91 -20.37 -17.43
CA LEU A 13 8.26 -20.89 -17.72
C LEU A 13 8.28 -21.86 -18.90
N CYS A 14 7.28 -22.73 -19.03
CA CYS A 14 7.26 -23.79 -20.04
C CYS A 14 6.06 -23.74 -20.98
N ALA A 15 5.13 -22.81 -20.80
CA ALA A 15 3.88 -22.67 -21.57
C ALA A 15 2.99 -23.93 -21.54
N GLU A 16 3.23 -24.84 -20.60
CA GLU A 16 2.43 -26.06 -20.42
C GLU A 16 1.24 -25.76 -19.50
N GLU A 17 0.10 -26.39 -19.77
CA GLU A 17 -1.11 -26.23 -18.96
C GLU A 17 -0.95 -26.89 -17.59
N VAL A 18 -1.20 -26.13 -16.53
CA VAL A 18 -1.16 -26.58 -15.14
C VAL A 18 -2.54 -26.40 -14.52
N GLN A 19 -3.02 -27.42 -13.83
CA GLN A 19 -4.29 -27.37 -13.12
C GLN A 19 -4.05 -26.93 -11.67
N LEU A 20 -4.52 -25.74 -11.32
CA LEU A 20 -4.54 -25.26 -9.94
C LEU A 20 -5.99 -25.06 -9.47
N ASP A 21 -6.21 -25.10 -8.17
CA ASP A 21 -7.50 -24.73 -7.59
C ASP A 21 -7.76 -23.22 -7.78
N ASP A 22 -9.00 -22.81 -8.10
CA ASP A 22 -9.40 -21.40 -8.32
C ASP A 22 -9.11 -20.47 -7.12
N GLY A 23 -8.86 -21.02 -5.94
CA GLY A 23 -8.51 -20.28 -4.72
C GLY A 23 -7.03 -20.33 -4.33
N ALA A 24 -6.20 -21.05 -5.09
CA ALA A 24 -4.80 -21.28 -4.76
C ALA A 24 -3.98 -19.98 -4.92
N THR A 25 -3.34 -19.53 -3.85
CA THR A 25 -2.53 -18.31 -3.79
C THR A 25 -1.17 -18.61 -3.17
N GLY A 26 -0.08 -18.19 -3.80
CA GLY A 26 1.29 -18.40 -3.32
C GLY A 26 2.27 -18.88 -4.39
N LEU A 27 3.40 -19.43 -3.94
CA LEU A 27 4.43 -20.05 -4.78
C LEU A 27 4.05 -21.50 -5.09
N PHE A 28 3.94 -21.83 -6.36
CA PHE A 28 3.67 -23.18 -6.85
C PHE A 28 4.84 -23.69 -7.69
N LEU A 29 5.08 -24.99 -7.60
CA LEU A 29 6.04 -25.68 -8.46
C LEU A 29 5.29 -26.25 -9.66
N CYS A 30 5.78 -25.96 -10.86
CA CYS A 30 5.26 -26.57 -12.07
C CYS A 30 5.70 -28.04 -12.15
N PRO A 31 4.78 -29.01 -12.30
CA PRO A 31 5.13 -30.43 -12.39
C PRO A 31 5.84 -30.82 -13.70
N HIS A 32 5.90 -29.91 -14.69
CA HIS A 32 6.50 -30.17 -16.00
C HIS A 32 7.93 -29.66 -16.13
N CYS A 33 8.27 -28.55 -15.47
CA CYS A 33 9.59 -27.94 -15.57
C CYS A 33 10.31 -27.77 -14.23
N ASP A 34 9.70 -28.21 -13.13
CA ASP A 34 10.13 -27.99 -11.73
C ASP A 34 10.41 -26.50 -11.42
N GLY A 35 9.88 -25.60 -12.25
CA GLY A 35 10.01 -24.16 -12.11
C GLY A 35 9.05 -23.62 -11.05
N GLU A 36 9.58 -22.80 -10.16
CA GLU A 36 8.80 -22.08 -9.16
C GLU A 36 8.14 -20.85 -9.79
N PHE A 37 6.83 -20.67 -9.60
CA PHE A 37 6.12 -19.48 -10.05
C PHE A 37 5.09 -19.01 -9.01
N GLU A 38 4.89 -17.70 -8.90
CA GLU A 38 3.84 -17.12 -8.05
C GLU A 38 2.51 -17.09 -8.79
N TRP A 39 1.45 -17.60 -8.15
CA TRP A 39 0.08 -17.56 -8.63
C TRP A 39 -0.87 -16.98 -7.59
N GLY A 40 -1.86 -16.23 -8.05
CA GLY A 40 -2.91 -15.64 -7.21
C GLY A 40 -2.99 -14.11 -7.29
N PRO A 41 -4.09 -13.50 -6.81
CA PRO A 41 -4.25 -12.05 -6.78
C PRO A 41 -3.10 -11.41 -6.00
N GLN A 42 -2.35 -10.54 -6.67
CA GLN A 42 -1.18 -9.82 -6.15
C GLN A 42 -1.58 -8.88 -5.00
N ARG A 43 -1.85 -9.43 -3.81
CA ARG A 43 -2.36 -8.71 -2.64
C ARG A 43 -1.28 -8.30 -1.65
N ASP A 44 -0.06 -8.84 -1.76
CA ASP A 44 0.80 -8.91 -0.57
C ASP A 44 2.02 -7.99 -0.59
N ALA A 45 2.49 -7.57 -1.78
CA ALA A 45 3.60 -6.61 -1.88
C ALA A 45 3.12 -5.18 -1.64
N PHE A 46 1.94 -4.83 -2.15
CA PHE A 46 1.42 -3.47 -2.09
C PHE A 46 0.88 -3.13 -0.69
N GLY A 47 0.13 -4.02 -0.05
CA GLY A 47 -0.44 -3.79 1.28
C GLY A 47 0.60 -3.63 2.39
N LYS A 48 1.70 -4.41 2.35
CA LYS A 48 2.78 -4.32 3.34
C LYS A 48 3.57 -3.01 3.20
N THR A 49 3.83 -2.61 1.95
CA THR A 49 4.49 -1.36 1.61
C THR A 49 3.65 -0.16 2.05
N ILE A 50 2.36 -0.15 1.70
CA ILE A 50 1.42 0.91 2.10
C ILE A 50 1.26 1.02 3.61
N GLY A 51 1.12 -0.10 4.32
CA GLY A 51 0.97 -0.10 5.78
C GLY A 51 2.16 0.54 6.49
N SER A 52 3.37 0.27 5.99
CA SER A 52 4.59 0.89 6.52
C SER A 52 4.65 2.40 6.24
N PHE A 53 4.19 2.84 5.07
CA PHE A 53 4.09 4.26 4.75
C PHE A 53 3.11 4.98 5.69
N PHE A 54 1.87 4.48 5.81
CA PHE A 54 0.87 5.08 6.70
C PHE A 54 1.32 5.12 8.17
N GLY A 55 2.04 4.09 8.63
CA GLY A 55 2.61 4.06 9.98
C GLY A 55 3.62 5.18 10.23
N PHE A 56 4.54 5.41 9.29
CA PHE A 56 5.55 6.47 9.42
C PHE A 56 4.92 7.88 9.43
N PHE A 57 3.92 8.12 8.59
CA PHE A 57 3.14 9.37 8.63
C PHE A 57 2.48 9.54 10.00
N PHE A 58 1.73 8.54 10.45
CA PHE A 58 1.00 8.62 11.71
C PHE A 58 1.91 8.91 12.91
N ILE A 59 3.08 8.27 12.97
CA ILE A 59 4.09 8.49 14.01
C ILE A 59 4.65 9.91 13.96
N THR A 60 5.04 10.41 12.78
CA THR A 60 5.63 11.75 12.66
C THR A 60 4.63 12.85 13.04
N THR A 61 3.36 12.76 12.63
CA THR A 61 2.34 13.73 13.08
C THR A 61 2.06 13.63 14.57
N LEU A 62 2.00 12.42 15.14
CA LEU A 62 1.81 12.29 16.59
C LEU A 62 2.95 12.95 17.38
N VAL A 63 4.21 12.77 16.94
CA VAL A 63 5.37 13.40 17.57
C VAL A 63 5.30 14.92 17.45
N PHE A 64 5.02 15.46 16.26
CA PHE A 64 4.87 16.91 16.07
C PHE A 64 3.72 17.49 16.90
N PHE A 65 2.60 16.77 16.98
CA PHE A 65 1.45 17.15 17.79
C PHE A 65 1.80 17.15 19.29
N CYS A 66 2.47 16.11 19.78
CA CYS A 66 2.95 16.01 21.16
C CYS A 66 3.95 17.12 21.52
N ILE A 67 4.88 17.45 20.62
CA ILE A 67 5.84 18.54 20.83
C ILE A 67 5.11 19.89 20.92
N SER A 68 4.16 20.12 20.00
CA SER A 68 3.35 21.36 19.99
C SER A 68 2.50 21.48 21.26
N PHE A 69 1.87 20.39 21.68
CA PHE A 69 1.06 20.32 22.89
C PHE A 69 1.90 20.44 24.17
N GLY A 70 3.10 19.86 24.19
CA GLY A 70 4.04 19.98 25.30
C GLY A 70 4.54 21.42 25.46
N MET A 71 4.91 22.09 24.37
CA MET A 71 5.28 23.51 24.41
C MET A 71 4.09 24.39 24.85
N PHE A 72 2.86 24.05 24.46
CA PHE A 72 1.65 24.75 24.90
C PHE A 72 1.42 24.66 26.42
N PHE A 73 1.66 23.48 27.02
CA PHE A 73 1.46 23.26 28.45
C PHE A 73 2.57 23.82 29.34
N PHE A 74 3.81 23.86 28.85
CA PHE A 74 4.96 24.27 29.66
C PHE A 74 5.17 25.80 29.70
N ASP A 75 4.79 26.55 28.66
CA ASP A 75 5.20 27.96 28.55
C ASP A 75 4.11 29.00 28.83
N GLY A 76 2.87 28.61 29.15
CA GLY A 76 1.83 29.56 29.61
C GLY A 76 1.66 30.78 28.71
N TYR A 77 1.78 30.59 27.40
CA TYR A 77 1.93 31.67 26.43
C TYR A 77 0.57 32.35 26.11
N GLN A 78 0.57 33.65 25.77
CA GLN A 78 -0.64 34.39 25.38
C GLN A 78 -1.17 33.92 24.02
N LEU A 79 -2.46 33.55 23.94
CA LEU A 79 -3.18 32.93 22.80
C LEU A 79 -2.95 33.48 21.36
N ASP A 80 -2.25 34.58 21.15
CA ASP A 80 -2.02 35.23 19.85
C ASP A 80 -0.82 34.67 19.06
N GLU A 81 0.30 34.30 19.71
CA GLU A 81 1.50 33.80 19.00
C GLU A 81 1.47 32.31 18.57
N ALA A 82 0.86 31.36 19.29
CA ALA A 82 0.97 29.91 19.03
C ALA A 82 -0.15 29.36 18.17
N LEU A 83 -1.28 30.08 18.01
CA LEU A 83 -2.11 29.88 16.82
C LEU A 83 -1.28 30.15 15.56
N GLY A 84 -0.42 31.17 15.58
CA GLY A 84 0.56 31.44 14.53
C GLY A 84 1.51 30.27 14.28
N TRP A 85 2.21 29.80 15.32
CA TRP A 85 3.19 28.71 15.19
C TRP A 85 2.59 27.37 14.78
N THR A 86 1.42 27.01 15.30
CA THR A 86 0.73 25.76 14.93
C THR A 86 0.25 25.77 13.48
N PHE A 87 -0.31 26.89 13.01
CA PHE A 87 -0.65 27.05 11.59
C PHE A 87 0.60 27.08 10.70
N PHE A 88 1.69 27.69 11.15
CA PHE A 88 2.95 27.71 10.42
C PHE A 88 3.51 26.30 10.20
N LEU A 89 3.54 25.48 11.26
CA LEU A 89 4.00 24.09 11.17
C LEU A 89 3.06 23.24 10.32
N ALA A 90 1.74 23.44 10.43
CA ALA A 90 0.76 22.76 9.59
C ALA A 90 0.93 23.11 8.10
N ILE A 91 1.17 24.39 7.78
CA ILE A 91 1.38 24.86 6.41
C ILE A 91 2.69 24.33 5.82
N ILE A 92 3.75 24.18 6.62
CA ILE A 92 5.04 23.63 6.17
C ILE A 92 4.97 22.10 6.02
N ALA A 93 4.25 21.41 6.91
CA ALA A 93 4.10 19.96 6.86
C ALA A 93 3.12 19.51 5.75
N ALA A 94 2.08 20.28 5.46
CA ALA A 94 1.08 19.99 4.44
C ALA A 94 1.63 19.63 3.04
N PRO A 95 2.56 20.41 2.43
CA PRO A 95 3.10 20.10 1.10
C PRO A 95 3.97 18.83 1.08
N VAL A 96 4.40 18.29 2.23
CA VAL A 96 5.10 17.00 2.31
C VAL A 96 4.12 15.86 2.57
N TRP A 97 3.11 16.11 3.39
CA TRP A 97 2.07 15.15 3.75
C TRP A 97 1.10 14.85 2.60
N ILE A 98 0.70 15.86 1.84
CA ILE A 98 -0.25 15.73 0.73
C ILE A 98 0.32 14.81 -0.36
N PRO A 99 1.53 15.02 -0.91
CA PRO A 99 2.07 14.12 -1.91
C PRO A 99 2.22 12.70 -1.37
N THR A 100 2.67 12.54 -0.12
CA THR A 100 2.95 11.17 0.34
C THR A 100 1.70 10.35 0.65
N ALA A 101 0.57 10.99 0.96
CA ALA A 101 -0.73 10.32 1.00
C ALA A 101 -1.30 10.04 -0.41
N PHE A 102 -1.09 10.95 -1.36
CA PHE A 102 -1.66 10.85 -2.71
C PHE A 102 -0.87 9.93 -3.65
N VAL A 103 0.45 9.88 -3.54
CA VAL A 103 1.34 9.03 -4.35
C VAL A 103 0.92 7.55 -4.31
N PRO A 104 0.73 6.90 -3.14
CA PRO A 104 0.28 5.50 -3.12
C PRO A 104 -1.13 5.32 -3.68
N PHE A 105 -2.02 6.30 -3.52
CA PHE A 105 -3.36 6.27 -4.12
C PHE A 105 -3.31 6.31 -5.66
N PHE A 106 -2.49 7.18 -6.24
CA PHE A 106 -2.29 7.24 -7.69
C PHE A 106 -1.60 6.00 -8.24
N ILE A 107 -0.60 5.46 -7.55
CA ILE A 107 0.07 4.21 -7.94
C ILE A 107 -0.93 3.05 -7.92
N HIS A 108 -1.76 2.92 -6.89
CA HIS A 108 -2.79 1.87 -6.83
C HIS A 108 -3.76 1.95 -8.00
N ARG A 109 -4.32 3.15 -8.22
CA ARG A 109 -5.30 3.38 -9.28
C ARG A 109 -4.70 3.18 -10.67
N GLY A 110 -3.44 3.55 -10.85
CA GLY A 110 -2.69 3.31 -12.08
C GLY A 110 -2.44 1.82 -12.34
N TYR A 111 -2.04 1.07 -11.31
CA TYR A 111 -1.83 -0.38 -11.44
C TYR A 111 -3.12 -1.12 -11.83
N LEU A 112 -4.25 -0.79 -11.19
CA LEU A 112 -5.57 -1.35 -11.55
C LEU A 112 -6.01 -0.99 -12.98
N PHE A 113 -5.61 0.19 -13.48
CA PHE A 113 -5.90 0.58 -14.85
C PHE A 113 -5.07 -0.24 -15.85
N ILE A 114 -3.79 -0.45 -15.55
CA ILE A 114 -2.89 -1.29 -16.38
C ILE A 114 -3.35 -2.74 -16.41
N GLN A 115 -3.79 -3.30 -15.28
CA GLN A 115 -4.35 -4.66 -15.24
C GLN A 115 -5.57 -4.80 -16.14
N ARG A 116 -6.50 -3.82 -16.11
CA ARG A 116 -7.66 -3.82 -17.00
C ARG A 116 -7.32 -3.77 -18.48
N LEU A 117 -6.22 -3.11 -18.86
CA LEU A 117 -5.75 -3.12 -20.24
C LEU A 117 -5.19 -4.48 -20.67
N ARG A 118 -4.56 -5.22 -19.74
CA ARG A 118 -4.02 -6.56 -19.99
C ARG A 118 -5.10 -7.63 -20.16
N GLU A 119 -6.21 -7.52 -19.43
CA GLU A 119 -7.34 -8.47 -19.57
C GLU A 119 -8.13 -8.26 -20.87
N ASN A 120 -8.10 -7.06 -21.46
CA ASN A 120 -8.87 -6.69 -22.65
C ASN A 120 -8.08 -6.82 -23.98
N SER A 121 -6.80 -7.19 -23.93
CA SER A 121 -5.91 -7.40 -25.10
C SER A 121 -5.72 -8.89 -25.38
#